data_AF-A0A9E0WE27-F1
#
_entry.id   AF-A0A9E0WE27-F1
#
_cell.length_a   1.000
_cell.length_b   1.000
_cell.length_c   1.000
_cell.angle_alpha   90.00
_cell.angle_beta   90.00
_cell.angle_gamma   90.00
#
_symmetry.space_group_name_H-M   'P 1'
#
loop_
_entity.id
_entity.type
_entity.pdbx_description
1 polymer ?
#
loop_
_entity_poly.entity_id
_entity_poly.type
_entity_poly.pdbx_seq_one_letter_code
_entity_poly.pdbx_strand_id
1 'polypeptide(L)'
;MTQQTPRRFTIDKAVFFPALILLFGAIVMVLTLPEKGSNPFAGLQTVIVDTASWFYVLIVTLIAVIVVYLALSRYGDIKLGPDHAEPAYSYISWFAMLFSAGIGIGMMFYGIAEPVMHFLAPPNGPGGTPAAATEAIQISYFHWGFNAWAIYA
;
A
#
# COMPACT_ATOMS: atom_id res chain seq x y z
N MET A 1 -28.35 6.44 28.38
CA MET A 1 -27.81 7.77 28.06
C MET A 1 -26.39 7.85 28.61
N THR A 2 -25.39 7.35 27.88
CA THR A 2 -23.98 7.51 28.24
C THR A 2 -23.55 8.90 27.79
N GLN A 3 -23.31 9.80 28.75
CA GLN A 3 -22.79 11.13 28.47
C GLN A 3 -21.41 10.98 27.82
N GLN A 4 -21.29 11.29 26.53
CA GLN A 4 -19.99 11.44 25.89
C GLN A 4 -19.40 12.77 26.35
N THR A 5 -18.44 12.71 27.26
CA THR A 5 -17.62 13.86 27.64
C THR A 5 -17.01 14.45 26.37
N PRO A 6 -17.08 15.77 26.12
CA PRO A 6 -16.55 16.34 24.89
C PRO A 6 -15.04 16.05 24.84
N ARG A 7 -14.62 15.18 23.90
CA ARG A 7 -13.20 14.88 23.68
C ARG A 7 -12.52 16.19 23.28
N ARG A 8 -11.76 16.79 24.19
CA ARG A 8 -10.86 17.89 23.84
C ARG A 8 -9.88 17.37 22.80
N PHE A 9 -9.84 18.02 21.64
CA PHE A 9 -8.78 17.80 20.68
C PHE A 9 -7.45 18.14 21.37
N THR A 10 -6.60 17.12 21.56
CA THR A 10 -5.29 17.26 22.18
C THR A 10 -4.25 16.74 21.21
N ILE A 11 -3.20 17.54 20.98
CA ILE A 11 -2.08 17.13 20.15
C ILE A 11 -1.19 16.26 21.02
N ASP A 12 -0.99 15.01 20.60
CA ASP A 12 0.03 14.16 21.19
C ASP A 12 1.41 14.68 20.76
N LYS A 13 2.08 15.35 21.70
CA LYS A 13 3.38 15.98 21.47
C LYS A 13 4.46 14.95 21.13
N ALA A 14 4.35 13.73 21.64
CA ALA A 14 5.35 12.67 21.42
C ALA A 14 5.31 12.12 19.99
N VAL A 15 4.16 12.24 19.30
CA VAL A 15 4.03 11.83 17.89
C VAL A 15 4.19 13.04 16.97
N PHE A 16 3.55 14.16 17.31
CA PHE A 16 3.44 15.32 16.42
C PHE A 16 4.79 15.97 16.11
N PHE A 17 5.60 16.26 17.14
CA PHE A 17 6.87 16.98 16.92
C PHE A 17 7.93 16.11 16.23
N PRO A 18 8.15 14.83 16.61
CA PRO A 18 9.10 13.99 15.88
C PRO A 18 8.72 13.80 14.41
N ALA A 19 7.43 13.58 14.10
CA ALA A 19 6.97 13.46 12.72
C ALA A 19 7.24 14.72 11.90
N LEU A 20 6.97 15.92 12.46
CA LEU A 20 7.28 17.19 11.80
C LEU A 20 8.78 17.40 11.59
N ILE A 21 9.59 17.08 12.60
CA ILE A 21 11.05 17.23 12.49
C ILE A 21 11.60 16.33 11.38
N LEU A 22 11.13 15.08 11.29
CA LEU A 22 11.52 14.16 10.22
C LEU A 22 11.06 14.66 8.85
N LEU A 23 9.81 15.15 8.74
CA LEU A 23 9.27 15.69 7.50
C LEU A 23 10.06 16.91 7.01
N PHE A 24 10.22 17.93 7.86
CA PHE A 24 10.96 19.14 7.49
C PHE A 24 12.44 18.86 7.27
N GLY A 25 13.04 17.96 8.05
CA GLY A 25 14.42 17.50 7.85
C GLY A 25 14.62 16.88 6.48
N ALA A 26 13.72 15.98 6.04
CA ALA A 26 13.77 15.38 4.72
C ALA A 26 13.61 16.42 3.59
N ILE A 27 12.70 17.38 3.75
CA ILE A 27 12.52 18.47 2.77
C ILE A 27 13.79 19.31 2.64
N VAL A 28 14.37 19.75 3.76
CA VAL A 28 15.60 20.56 3.75
C VAL A 28 16.77 19.77 3.13
N MET A 29 16.88 18.48 3.43
CA MET A 29 17.89 17.61 2.83
C MET A 29 17.75 17.57 1.31
N VAL A 30 16.53 17.38 0.78
CA VAL A 30 16.29 17.35 -0.67
C VAL A 30 16.58 18.70 -1.32
N LEU A 31 16.16 19.81 -0.70
CA LEU A 31 16.33 21.16 -1.26
C LEU A 31 17.80 21.62 -1.29
N THR A 32 18.66 21.04 -0.47
CA THR A 32 20.08 21.40 -0.37
C THR A 32 20.99 20.48 -1.20
N LEU A 33 20.45 19.41 -1.79
CA LEU A 33 21.22 18.48 -2.63
C LEU A 33 21.49 19.06 -4.02
N PRO A 34 22.75 19.03 -4.51
CA PRO A 34 23.07 19.49 -5.87
C PRO A 34 22.48 18.57 -6.94
N GLU A 35 21.95 19.15 -8.03
CA GLU A 35 21.36 18.39 -9.15
C GLU A 35 22.34 17.43 -9.84
N LYS A 36 23.65 17.69 -9.76
CA LYS A 36 24.71 16.89 -10.38
C LYS A 36 25.48 16.00 -9.39
N GLY A 37 25.09 15.97 -8.12
CA GLY A 37 25.72 15.14 -7.09
C GLY A 37 25.19 13.69 -7.07
N SER A 38 25.88 12.79 -6.37
CA SER A 38 25.36 11.44 -6.10
C SER A 38 24.07 11.54 -5.29
N ASN A 39 22.97 11.00 -5.79
CA ASN A 39 21.68 10.98 -5.08
C ASN A 39 21.75 9.97 -3.91
N PRO A 40 21.84 10.42 -2.64
CA PRO A 40 21.95 9.52 -1.50
C PRO A 40 20.71 8.62 -1.34
N PHE A 41 19.53 9.07 -1.80
CA PHE A 41 18.31 8.27 -1.78
C PHE A 41 18.38 7.10 -2.74
N ALA A 42 18.97 7.28 -3.92
CA ALA A 42 19.16 6.20 -4.88
C ALA A 42 20.12 5.13 -4.32
N GLY A 43 21.22 5.55 -3.70
CA GLY A 43 22.15 4.63 -3.05
C GLY A 43 21.50 3.82 -1.91
N LEU A 44 20.74 4.51 -1.04
CA LEU A 44 19.99 3.85 0.03
C LEU A 44 18.93 2.89 -0.53
N GLN A 45 18.19 3.30 -1.55
CA GLN A 45 17.20 2.47 -2.23
C GLN A 45 17.86 1.20 -2.79
N THR A 46 18.99 1.30 -3.47
CA THR A 46 19.72 0.14 -3.98
C THR A 46 20.10 -0.81 -2.85
N VAL A 47 20.66 -0.30 -1.75
CA VAL A 47 21.01 -1.15 -0.59
C VAL A 47 19.77 -1.86 -0.03
N ILE A 48 18.64 -1.17 0.11
CA ILE A 48 17.40 -1.79 0.61
C ILE A 48 16.89 -2.85 -0.36
N VAL A 49 16.86 -2.56 -1.66
CA VAL A 49 16.42 -3.51 -2.69
C VAL A 49 17.32 -4.75 -2.68
N ASP A 50 18.63 -4.58 -2.67
CA ASP A 50 19.58 -5.71 -2.75
C ASP A 50 19.55 -6.58 -1.48
N THR A 51 19.34 -5.98 -0.31
CA THR A 51 19.42 -6.71 0.97
C THR A 51 18.08 -7.21 1.50
N ALA A 52 17.00 -6.46 1.26
CA ALA A 52 15.71 -6.67 1.92
C ALA A 52 14.58 -7.11 0.98
N SER A 53 14.74 -7.15 -0.35
CA SER A 53 13.65 -7.51 -1.28
C SER A 53 13.01 -8.86 -0.97
N TRP A 54 13.81 -9.87 -0.61
CA TRP A 54 13.30 -11.19 -0.24
C TRP A 54 12.37 -11.12 0.98
N PHE A 55 12.69 -10.25 1.95
CA PHE A 55 11.90 -10.06 3.16
C PHE A 55 10.58 -9.35 2.85
N TYR A 56 10.59 -8.34 1.96
CA TYR A 56 9.36 -7.70 1.48
C TYR A 56 8.41 -8.71 0.83
N VAL A 57 8.90 -9.53 -0.10
CA VAL A 57 8.08 -10.56 -0.77
C VAL A 57 7.53 -11.58 0.22
N LEU A 58 8.36 -12.01 1.18
CA LEU A 58 7.95 -12.95 2.23
C LEU A 58 6.84 -12.39 3.11
N ILE A 59 6.97 -11.15 3.58
CA ILE A 59 5.98 -10.52 4.46
C ILE A 59 4.66 -10.31 3.74
N VAL A 60 4.67 -9.80 2.50
CA VAL A 60 3.43 -9.62 1.73
C VAL A 60 2.74 -10.96 1.48
N THR A 61 3.49 -12.00 1.14
CA THR A 61 2.97 -13.36 0.98
C THR A 61 2.39 -13.91 2.29
N LEU A 62 3.07 -13.70 3.41
CA LEU A 62 2.61 -14.14 4.73
C LEU A 62 1.32 -13.43 5.14
N ILE A 63 1.24 -12.12 4.95
CA ILE A 63 0.02 -11.34 5.21
C ILE A 63 -1.13 -11.86 4.35
N ALA A 64 -0.90 -12.07 3.05
CA ALA A 64 -1.89 -12.63 2.15
C ALA A 64 -2.41 -14.00 2.64
N VAL A 65 -1.52 -14.90 3.07
CA VAL A 65 -1.91 -16.20 3.64
C VAL A 65 -2.68 -16.03 4.95
N ILE A 66 -2.27 -15.12 5.83
CA ILE A 66 -2.96 -14.84 7.10
C ILE A 66 -4.37 -14.32 6.84
N VAL A 67 -4.55 -13.39 5.91
CA VAL A 67 -5.87 -12.84 5.56
C VAL A 67 -6.79 -13.93 5.03
N VAL A 68 -6.30 -14.79 4.12
CA VAL A 68 -7.08 -15.95 3.63
C VAL A 68 -7.43 -16.90 4.78
N TYR A 69 -6.48 -17.18 5.67
CA TYR A 69 -6.71 -18.03 6.82
C TYR A 69 -7.76 -17.44 7.77
N LEU A 70 -7.68 -16.15 8.09
CA LEU A 70 -8.65 -15.47 8.93
C LEU A 70 -10.05 -15.50 8.29
N ALA A 71 -10.14 -15.23 6.98
CA ALA A 71 -11.40 -15.23 6.25
C ALA A 71 -12.07 -16.63 6.15
N LEU A 72 -11.28 -17.70 6.01
CA LEU A 72 -11.81 -19.06 5.83
C LEU A 72 -11.91 -19.88 7.12
N SER A 73 -11.31 -19.40 8.21
CA SER A 73 -11.39 -20.05 9.52
C SER A 73 -12.53 -19.50 10.37
N ARG A 74 -12.75 -20.11 11.54
CA ARG A 74 -13.70 -19.64 12.57
C ARG A 74 -13.51 -18.17 12.99
N TYR A 75 -12.35 -17.58 12.70
CA TYR A 75 -12.09 -16.18 13.03
C TYR A 75 -12.84 -15.21 12.11
N GLY A 76 -13.21 -15.64 10.90
CA GLY A 76 -14.02 -14.86 9.97
C GLY A 76 -15.46 -14.66 10.45
N ASP A 77 -15.95 -15.51 11.35
CA ASP A 77 -17.27 -15.39 11.97
C ASP A 77 -17.32 -14.33 13.09
N ILE A 78 -16.16 -13.80 13.50
CA ILE A 78 -16.08 -12.82 14.58
C ILE A 78 -16.57 -11.47 14.10
N LYS A 79 -17.58 -10.93 14.78
CA LYS A 79 -18.10 -9.59 14.54
C LYS A 79 -17.13 -8.53 15.09
N LEU A 80 -16.78 -7.54 14.26
CA LEU A 80 -15.98 -6.38 14.67
C LEU A 80 -16.83 -5.35 15.43
N GLY A 81 -17.23 -5.72 16.64
CA GLY A 81 -18.07 -4.91 17.52
C GLY A 81 -18.75 -5.79 18.58
N PRO A 82 -19.64 -5.22 19.41
CA PRO A 82 -20.49 -6.00 20.29
C PRO A 82 -21.31 -7.05 19.53
N ASP A 83 -21.65 -8.18 20.16
CA ASP A 83 -22.38 -9.29 19.52
C ASP A 83 -23.71 -8.86 18.88
N HIS A 84 -24.38 -7.89 19.51
CA HIS A 84 -25.65 -7.30 19.07
C HIS A 84 -25.49 -6.11 18.12
N ALA A 85 -24.28 -5.76 17.71
CA ALA A 85 -24.06 -4.68 16.75
C ALA A 85 -24.55 -5.08 15.36
N GLU A 86 -25.11 -4.13 14.64
CA GLU A 86 -25.50 -4.27 13.23
C GLU A 86 -24.59 -3.38 12.36
N PRO A 87 -24.36 -3.72 11.08
CA PRO A 87 -23.58 -2.89 10.18
C PRO A 87 -24.16 -1.48 10.06
N ALA A 88 -23.33 -0.45 10.25
CA ALA A 88 -23.76 0.96 10.15
C ALA A 88 -24.14 1.38 8.72
N TYR A 89 -23.68 0.62 7.72
CA TYR A 89 -23.93 0.88 6.31
C TYR A 89 -24.44 -0.39 5.62
N SER A 90 -25.27 -0.23 4.59
CA SER A 90 -25.67 -1.36 3.74
C SER A 90 -24.45 -1.93 3.03
N TYR A 91 -24.51 -3.22 2.65
CA TYR A 91 -23.42 -3.89 1.95
C TYR A 91 -22.95 -3.16 0.69
N ILE A 92 -23.87 -2.62 -0.11
CA ILE A 92 -23.54 -1.87 -1.32
C ILE A 92 -22.82 -0.56 -0.98
N SER A 93 -23.28 0.16 0.05
CA SER A 93 -22.64 1.41 0.49
C SER A 93 -21.25 1.14 1.05
N TRP A 94 -21.10 0.10 1.87
CA TRP A 94 -19.80 -0.33 2.39
C TRP A 94 -18.83 -0.70 1.26
N PHE A 95 -19.28 -1.50 0.30
CA PHE A 95 -18.47 -1.89 -0.85
C PHE A 95 -18.02 -0.67 -1.67
N ALA A 96 -18.92 0.28 -1.94
CA ALA A 96 -18.59 1.51 -2.65
C ALA A 96 -17.56 2.38 -1.89
N MET A 97 -17.63 2.41 -0.56
CA MET A 97 -16.66 3.14 0.27
C MET A 97 -15.24 2.56 0.15
N LEU A 98 -15.08 1.24 -0.01
CA LEU A 98 -13.76 0.63 -0.21
C LEU A 98 -13.05 1.19 -1.46
N PHE A 99 -13.77 1.35 -2.57
CA PHE A 99 -13.23 1.94 -3.80
C PHE A 99 -13.04 3.46 -3.71
N SER A 100 -13.78 4.14 -2.85
CA SER A 100 -13.67 5.58 -2.67
C SER A 100 -12.49 5.97 -1.77
N ALA A 101 -12.12 5.12 -0.82
CA ALA A 101 -11.08 5.41 0.17
C ALA A 101 -9.65 5.10 -0.30
N GLY A 102 -9.48 4.11 -1.19
CA GLY A 102 -8.17 3.58 -1.53
C GLY A 102 -7.91 3.55 -3.03
N ILE A 103 -6.69 3.90 -3.44
CA ILE A 103 -6.08 3.68 -4.76
C ILE A 103 -6.33 4.73 -5.87
N GLY A 104 -6.90 5.90 -5.58
CA GLY A 104 -7.23 6.91 -6.59
C GLY A 104 -6.06 7.36 -7.49
N ILE A 105 -5.07 8.07 -6.93
CA ILE A 105 -4.00 8.67 -7.76
C ILE A 105 -3.03 7.61 -8.33
N GLY A 106 -2.78 6.54 -7.58
CA GLY A 106 -1.92 5.44 -8.00
C GLY A 106 -2.45 4.75 -9.25
N MET A 107 -3.74 4.40 -9.29
CA MET A 107 -4.36 3.78 -10.46
C MET A 107 -4.45 4.73 -11.65
N MET A 108 -4.72 6.01 -11.42
CA MET A 108 -4.77 7.00 -12.50
C MET A 108 -3.44 7.13 -13.24
N PHE A 109 -2.32 6.98 -12.54
CA PHE A 109 -0.99 7.06 -13.15
C PHE A 109 -0.49 5.69 -13.62
N TYR A 110 -0.39 4.73 -12.69
CA TYR A 110 0.23 3.43 -12.95
C TYR A 110 -0.71 2.43 -13.63
N GLY A 111 -2.02 2.64 -13.62
CA GLY A 111 -2.98 1.75 -14.27
C GLY A 111 -2.76 1.60 -15.78
N ILE A 112 -2.16 2.61 -16.43
CA ILE A 112 -1.71 2.53 -17.83
C ILE A 112 -0.19 2.45 -17.91
N ALA A 113 0.52 3.25 -17.12
CA ALA A 113 1.97 3.37 -17.25
C ALA A 113 2.69 2.04 -16.96
N GLU A 114 2.28 1.32 -15.92
CA GLU A 114 2.96 0.09 -15.50
C GLU A 114 2.85 -1.07 -16.50
N PRO A 115 1.65 -1.42 -17.02
CA PRO A 115 1.54 -2.41 -18.08
C PRO A 115 2.37 -2.04 -19.31
N VAL A 116 2.40 -0.76 -19.71
CA VAL A 116 3.18 -0.31 -20.86
C VAL A 116 4.67 -0.43 -20.59
N MET A 117 5.14 -0.07 -19.39
CA MET A 117 6.54 -0.24 -19.00
C MET A 117 6.96 -1.71 -19.03
N HIS A 118 6.17 -2.61 -18.45
CA HIS A 118 6.46 -4.05 -18.47
C HIS A 118 6.31 -4.68 -19.86
N PHE A 119 5.48 -4.13 -20.74
CA PHE A 119 5.39 -4.59 -22.12
C PHE A 119 6.63 -4.25 -22.95
N LEU A 120 7.19 -3.05 -22.74
CA LEU A 120 8.37 -2.57 -23.46
C LEU A 120 9.67 -3.14 -22.91
N ALA A 121 9.73 -3.34 -21.59
CA ALA A 121 10.89 -3.88 -20.88
C ALA A 121 10.42 -4.95 -19.87
N PRO A 122 9.98 -6.13 -20.34
CA PRO A 122 9.56 -7.21 -19.46
C PRO A 122 10.76 -7.73 -18.65
N PRO A 123 10.55 -8.24 -17.43
CA PRO A 123 11.61 -8.88 -16.66
C PRO A 123 12.25 -10.06 -17.38
N ASN A 124 11.47 -10.73 -18.24
CA ASN A 124 11.91 -11.90 -18.99
C ASN A 124 11.72 -11.71 -20.50
N GLY A 125 12.77 -11.95 -21.26
CA GLY A 125 12.71 -11.98 -22.72
C GLY A 125 12.56 -10.60 -23.39
N PRO A 126 12.25 -10.57 -24.70
CA PRO A 126 12.14 -9.32 -25.46
C PRO A 126 10.76 -8.66 -25.29
N GLY A 127 10.78 -7.34 -25.12
CA GLY A 127 9.57 -6.50 -25.12
C GLY A 127 8.88 -6.41 -26.48
N GLY A 128 7.66 -5.89 -26.49
CA GLY A 128 6.90 -5.67 -27.73
C GLY A 128 6.25 -6.94 -28.31
N THR A 129 6.32 -8.07 -27.63
CA THR A 129 5.81 -9.37 -28.12
C THR A 129 4.45 -9.73 -27.49
N PRO A 130 3.65 -10.61 -28.11
CA PRO A 130 2.40 -11.10 -27.49
C PRO A 130 2.63 -11.75 -26.11
N ALA A 131 3.78 -12.41 -25.91
CA ALA A 131 4.17 -12.96 -24.62
C ALA A 131 4.42 -11.85 -23.58
N ALA A 132 5.18 -10.81 -23.95
CA ALA A 132 5.43 -9.66 -23.08
C ALA A 132 4.13 -8.93 -22.70
N ALA A 133 3.15 -8.84 -23.62
CA ALA A 133 1.85 -8.23 -23.31
C ALA A 133 1.09 -9.01 -22.23
N THR A 134 1.18 -10.35 -22.29
CA THR A 134 0.55 -11.22 -21.28
C THR A 134 1.24 -11.08 -19.93
N GLU A 135 2.57 -11.14 -19.90
CA GLU A 135 3.36 -10.98 -18.67
C GLU A 135 3.16 -9.60 -18.03
N ALA A 136 3.11 -8.54 -18.82
CA ALA A 136 2.91 -7.18 -18.32
C ALA A 136 1.60 -7.01 -17.53
N ILE A 137 0.51 -7.60 -18.03
CA ILE A 137 -0.77 -7.59 -17.34
C ILE A 137 -0.74 -8.47 -16.08
N GLN A 138 -0.06 -9.62 -16.13
CA GLN A 138 0.11 -10.49 -14.96
C GLN A 138 0.86 -9.77 -13.82
N ILE A 139 1.96 -9.08 -14.14
CA ILE A 139 2.74 -8.31 -13.16
C ILE A 139 1.88 -7.17 -12.58
N SER A 140 1.18 -6.44 -13.44
CA SER A 140 0.32 -5.33 -12.99
C SER A 140 -0.78 -5.82 -12.04
N TYR A 141 -1.41 -6.96 -12.33
CA TYR A 141 -2.37 -7.57 -11.40
C TYR A 141 -1.72 -8.13 -10.13
N PHE A 142 -0.48 -8.59 -10.20
CA PHE A 142 0.24 -9.03 -9.02
C PHE A 142 0.50 -7.86 -8.06
N HIS A 143 0.82 -6.67 -8.58
CA HIS A 143 1.07 -5.46 -7.79
C HIS A 143 -0.21 -4.77 -7.29
N TRP A 144 -1.27 -4.69 -8.10
CA TRP A 144 -2.49 -3.93 -7.76
C TRP A 144 -3.70 -4.80 -7.39
N GLY A 145 -3.56 -6.12 -7.50
CA GLY A 145 -4.60 -7.08 -7.18
C GLY A 145 -4.56 -7.52 -5.72
N PHE A 146 -4.77 -8.82 -5.51
CA PHE A 146 -5.00 -9.41 -4.19
C PHE A 146 -3.93 -9.04 -3.15
N ASN A 147 -2.64 -9.04 -3.53
CA ASN A 147 -1.55 -8.79 -2.60
C ASN A 147 -1.59 -7.38 -2.00
N ALA A 148 -1.94 -6.35 -2.78
CA ALA A 148 -2.07 -4.99 -2.27
C ALA A 148 -3.25 -4.85 -1.31
N TRP A 149 -4.40 -5.44 -1.65
CA TRP A 149 -5.58 -5.39 -0.80
C TRP A 149 -5.42 -6.20 0.49
N ALA A 150 -4.67 -7.30 0.46
CA ALA A 150 -4.36 -8.08 1.65
C ALA A 150 -3.60 -7.29 2.72
N ILE A 151 -2.80 -6.29 2.33
CA ILE A 151 -2.09 -5.42 3.29
C ILE A 151 -3.06 -4.48 4.03
N TYR A 152 -4.19 -4.12 3.41
CA TYR A 152 -5.22 -3.27 4.02
C TYR A 152 -6.24 -4.02 4.88
N ALA A 153 -6.35 -5.35 4.69
CA ALA A 153 -7.31 -6.20 5.38
C ALA A 153 -6.85 -6.52 6.83
#